data_AF-C9N0V1-F1
#
_entry.id   AF-C9N0V1-F1
#
_cell.length_a   1.000
_cell.length_b   1.000
_cell.length_c   1.000
_cell.angle_alpha   90.00
_cell.angle_beta   90.00
_cell.angle_gamma   90.00
#
_symmetry.space_group_name_H-M   'P 1'
#
loop_
_entity.id
_entity.type
_entity.pdbx_description
1 polymer ?
#
loop_
_entity_poly.entity_id
_entity_poly.type
_entity_poly.pdbx_seq_one_letter_code
_entity_poly.pdbx_strand_id
1 'polypeptide(L)' 'MIIAQDISENIKIREFLRDKIAKFGILTSKVIEKNKENDEKGVYQDYYEYSEQIGRSASNRILALNRGEKEKY' A
#
# COMPACT_ATOMS: atom_id res chain seq x y z
N MET A 1 17.50 -16.21 12.21
CA MET A 1 17.60 -14.83 11.70
C MET A 1 18.75 -14.65 10.70
N ILE A 2 19.16 -15.70 9.97
CA ILE A 2 20.29 -15.63 9.01
C ILE A 2 19.73 -15.72 7.58
N ILE A 3 18.95 -16.76 7.31
CA ILE A 3 18.36 -17.04 5.98
C ILE A 3 17.47 -15.91 5.45
N ALA A 4 16.66 -15.25 6.30
CA ALA A 4 15.79 -14.16 5.87
C ALA A 4 16.58 -12.91 5.44
N GLN A 5 17.74 -12.66 6.06
CA GLN A 5 18.60 -11.53 5.74
C GLN A 5 19.34 -11.79 4.43
N ASP A 6 19.93 -12.98 4.26
CA ASP A 6 20.56 -13.41 3.01
C ASP A 6 19.61 -13.29 1.81
N ILE A 7 18.33 -13.70 2.00
CA ILE A 7 17.30 -13.59 0.95
C ILE A 7 16.95 -12.12 0.64
N SER A 8 16.89 -11.26 1.67
CA SER A 8 16.58 -9.82 1.52
C SER A 8 17.70 -9.01 0.87
N GLU A 9 18.96 -9.41 1.10
CA GLU A 9 20.15 -8.76 0.55
C GLU A 9 20.46 -9.19 -0.89
N ASN A 10 19.91 -10.32 -1.34
CA ASN A 10 20.11 -10.83 -2.69
C ASN A 10 19.39 -9.99 -3.75
N ILE A 11 20.17 -9.35 -4.62
CA ILE A 11 19.69 -8.47 -5.70
C ILE A 11 18.73 -9.20 -6.65
N LYS A 12 19.06 -10.44 -7.07
CA LYS A 12 18.23 -11.21 -8.02
C LYS A 12 16.85 -11.50 -7.44
N ILE A 13 16.79 -11.82 -6.15
CA ILE A 13 15.54 -12.10 -5.46
C ILE A 13 14.70 -10.82 -5.36
N ARG A 14 15.32 -9.68 -5.02
CA ARG A 14 14.61 -8.39 -4.99
C ARG A 14 14.03 -7.98 -6.34
N GLU A 15 14.79 -8.13 -7.42
CA GLU A 15 14.30 -7.79 -8.76
C GLU A 15 13.14 -8.70 -9.18
N PHE A 16 13.28 -10.01 -8.95
CA PHE A 16 12.22 -10.97 -9.21
C PHE A 16 10.95 -10.64 -8.41
N LEU A 17 11.09 -10.36 -7.11
CA LEU A 17 9.97 -10.03 -6.24
C LEU A 17 9.30 -8.72 -6.66
N ARG A 18 10.08 -7.70 -7.04
CA ARG A 18 9.54 -6.42 -7.53
C ARG A 18 8.72 -6.60 -8.80
N ASP A 19 9.20 -7.39 -9.77
CA ASP A 19 8.44 -7.68 -11.00
C ASP A 19 7.14 -8.45 -10.70
N LYS A 20 7.20 -9.43 -9.78
CA LYS A 20 6.03 -10.18 -9.35
C LYS A 20 5.00 -9.30 -8.63
N ILE A 21 5.43 -8.44 -7.72
CA ILE A 21 4.55 -7.51 -7.01
C ILE A 21 3.95 -6.49 -7.98
N ALA A 22 4.73 -5.96 -8.92
CA ALA A 22 4.21 -5.01 -9.91
C ALA A 22 3.12 -5.63 -10.81
N LYS A 23 3.25 -6.92 -11.17
CA LYS A 23 2.30 -7.61 -12.06
C LYS A 23 1.09 -8.18 -11.33
N PHE A 24 1.27 -8.74 -10.14
CA PHE A 24 0.24 -9.53 -9.45
C PHE A 24 -0.15 -8.97 -8.08
N GLY A 25 0.58 -7.96 -7.59
CA GLY A 25 0.31 -7.38 -6.28
C GLY A 25 -1.04 -6.68 -6.24
N ILE A 26 -1.67 -6.77 -5.08
CA ILE A 26 -2.93 -6.09 -4.77
C ILE A 26 -2.60 -5.04 -3.73
N LEU A 27 -2.87 -3.79 -4.06
CA LEU A 27 -2.83 -2.66 -3.15
C LEU A 27 -4.11 -2.67 -2.32
N THR A 28 -3.97 -2.80 -1.01
CA THR A 28 -5.10 -2.76 -0.07
C THR A 28 -4.94 -1.61 0.91
N SER A 29 -6.04 -0.92 1.22
CA SER A 29 -6.11 0.13 2.24
C SER A 29 -7.17 -0.18 3.26
N LYS A 30 -6.88 0.13 4.52
CA LYS A 30 -7.81 0.01 5.65
C LYS A 30 -7.69 1.24 6.54
N VAL A 31 -8.83 1.84 6.87
CA VAL A 31 -8.90 2.92 7.85
C VAL A 31 -8.43 2.43 9.21
N ILE A 32 -7.68 3.26 9.93
CA ILE A 32 -7.37 3.02 11.32
C ILE A 32 -8.58 3.49 12.12
N GLU A 33 -9.39 2.56 12.64
CA GLU A 33 -10.66 2.89 13.31
C GLU A 33 -10.54 3.99 14.38
N LYS A 34 -9.41 4.03 15.10
CA LYS A 34 -9.11 5.04 16.12
C LYS A 34 -8.97 6.47 15.56
N ASN A 35 -8.65 6.59 14.28
CA ASN A 35 -8.40 7.85 13.59
C ASN A 35 -9.47 8.18 12.56
N LYS A 36 -10.49 7.34 12.42
CA LYS A 36 -11.63 7.58 11.53
C LYS A 36 -12.38 8.87 11.86
N GLU A 37 -12.47 9.22 13.14
CA GLU A 37 -13.08 10.48 13.60
C GLU A 37 -12.21 11.71 13.29
N ASN A 38 -10.90 11.53 13.05
CA ASN A 38 -10.02 12.63 12.69
C ASN A 38 -10.19 13.05 11.21
N ASP A 39 -10.78 12.20 10.37
CA ASP A 39 -11.21 12.57 9.01
C ASP A 39 -12.65 13.10 9.05
N GLU A 40 -12.83 14.24 9.74
CA GLU A 40 -14.14 14.89 9.96
C GLU A 40 -14.87 15.23 8.65
N LYS A 41 -14.13 15.39 7.56
CA LYS A 41 -14.65 15.72 6.23
C LYS A 41 -14.87 14.49 5.34
N GLY A 42 -14.47 13.31 5.80
CA GLY A 42 -14.57 12.07 5.04
C GLY A 42 -13.79 12.08 3.73
N VAL A 43 -12.67 12.80 3.67
CA VAL A 43 -11.86 12.97 2.45
C VAL A 43 -11.33 11.62 1.94
N TYR A 44 -11.11 10.66 2.84
CA TYR A 44 -10.56 9.35 2.53
C TYR A 44 -11.59 8.22 2.62
N GLN A 45 -12.88 8.53 2.73
CA GLN A 45 -13.95 7.53 2.89
C GLN A 45 -13.94 6.45 1.80
N ASP A 46 -13.71 6.84 0.54
CA ASP A 46 -13.62 5.90 -0.59
C ASP A 46 -12.42 4.94 -0.49
N TYR A 47 -11.46 5.23 0.39
CA TYR A 47 -10.23 4.48 0.58
C TYR A 47 -10.17 3.75 1.94
N TYR A 48 -11.23 3.80 2.74
CA TYR A 48 -11.31 3.12 4.04
C TYR A 48 -11.28 1.60 3.92
N GLU A 49 -11.79 1.06 2.83
CA GLU A 49 -11.67 -0.35 2.47
C GLU A 49 -11.45 -0.44 0.96
N TYR A 50 -10.21 -0.25 0.55
CA TYR A 50 -9.83 -0.24 -0.86
C TYR A 50 -9.00 -1.46 -1.20
N SER A 51 -9.22 -2.03 -2.39
CA SER A 51 -8.42 -3.14 -2.90
C SER A 51 -8.36 -3.08 -4.43
N GLU A 52 -7.16 -2.97 -4.99
CA GLU A 52 -6.96 -2.91 -6.44
C GLU A 52 -5.63 -3.56 -6.85
N GLN A 53 -5.57 -4.14 -8.05
CA GLN A 53 -4.31 -4.59 -8.63
C GLN A 53 -3.37 -3.41 -8.91
N ILE A 54 -2.13 -3.50 -8.41
CA ILE A 54 -1.09 -2.45 -8.54
C ILE A 54 -0.88 -2.06 -10.01
N GLY A 55 -0.87 -3.04 -10.92
CA GLY A 55 -0.70 -2.80 -12.35
C GLY A 55 -1.83 -1.99 -13.02
N ARG A 56 -2.98 -1.81 -12.36
CA ARG A 56 -4.13 -1.03 -12.85
C ARG A 56 -4.40 0.24 -12.05
N SER A 57 -3.65 0.46 -10.97
CA SER A 57 -3.85 1.60 -10.08
C SER A 57 -3.43 2.91 -10.72
N ALA A 58 -4.36 3.86 -10.80
CA ALA A 58 -4.09 5.20 -11.28
C ALA A 58 -3.24 5.98 -10.27
N SER A 59 -2.29 6.79 -10.76
CA SER A 59 -1.38 7.57 -9.91
C SER A 59 -2.12 8.49 -8.93
N ASN A 60 -3.27 9.04 -9.31
CA ASN A 60 -4.08 9.91 -8.45
C ASN A 60 -4.61 9.15 -7.21
N ARG A 61 -4.99 7.88 -7.36
CA ARG A 61 -5.49 7.04 -6.26
C ARG A 61 -4.35 6.69 -5.29
N ILE A 62 -3.19 6.34 -5.83
CA ILE A 62 -1.98 6.09 -5.04
C ILE A 62 -1.60 7.33 -4.22
N LEU A 63 -1.70 8.53 -4.82
CA LEU A 63 -1.41 9.78 -4.12
C LEU A 63 -2.39 10.04 -2.96
N ALA A 64 -3.68 9.79 -3.16
CA ALA A 64 -4.69 9.94 -2.10
C ALA A 64 -4.43 8.98 -0.93
N LEU A 65 -4.14 7.71 -1.24
CA LEU A 65 -3.76 6.68 -0.26
C LEU A 65 -2.52 7.07 0.54
N ASN A 66 -1.44 7.49 -0.14
CA ASN A 66 -0.21 7.92 0.52
C ASN A 66 -0.41 9.14 1.43
N ARG A 67 -1.32 10.06 1.05
CA ARG A 67 -1.67 11.22 1.88
C ARG A 67 -2.46 10.80 3.13
N GLY A 68 -3.47 9.95 2.95
CA GLY A 68 -4.25 9.39 4.06
C GLY A 68 -3.36 8.63 5.07
N GLU A 69 -2.46 7.79 4.58
CA GLU A 69 -1.49 7.07 5.42
C GLU A 69 -0.57 8.03 6.20
N LYS A 70 -0.05 9.06 5.53
CA LYS A 70 0.84 10.06 6.16
C LYS A 70 0.12 10.85 7.26
N GLU A 71 -1.15 11.15 7.06
CA GLU A 71 -1.99 11.83 8.04
C GLU A 71 -2.57 10.86 9.10
N LYS A 72 -2.23 9.56 8.99
CA LYS A 72 -2.58 8.46 9.90
C LYS A 72 -4.08 8.17 9.99
N TYR A 73 -4.84 8.39 8.93
CA TYR A 73 -6.26 8.02 8.89
C TYR A 73 -6.46 6.53 8.66
#